data_AF-A0AAJ7IU60-F1
#
_entry.id   AF-A0AAJ7IU60-F1
#
_cell.length_a   1.000
_cell.length_b   1.000
_cell.length_c   1.000
_cell.angle_alpha   90.00
_cell.angle_beta   90.00
_cell.angle_gamma   90.00
#
_symmetry.space_group_name_H-M   'P 1'
#
loop_
_entity.id
_entity.type
_entity.pdbx_description
1 polymer ?
#
loop_
_entity_poly.entity_id
_entity_poly.type
_entity_poly.pdbx_seq_one_letter_code
_entity_poly.pdbx_strand_id
1 'polypeptide(L)'
;MAGKQGKDLALSMLRTLPRLCLNNIRDNPGARKPSKRGRGQHGGDKHGAGNKGSGQRQNYMRTGYETGNTPFYLRFTREPYYKGHHLRREYPPLSLQTLQMLVDLNRVDVSKPVDLVSLLNTGIYNIKVEHKHAGVHLTDEGADTFKAKLNIEVQWASEPVIAAIERNGGTITTAYYDTHCIFALVDVDKFFTTGEPIPRRMMPPTDCLEYYMSAATRGYLADPEQVSKERLVLAQKYGYELPKIEEDPDYEMLMERKDPRQLFYGLEPGWVVSLKDRAILKPKADYLKEFYAS
;
A
#
# COMPACT_ATOMS: atom_id res chain seq x y z
N MET A 1 -46.56 6.92 30.18
CA MET A 1 -45.41 6.00 30.35
C MET A 1 -44.73 5.86 29.00
N ALA A 2 -43.50 6.36 28.86
CA ALA A 2 -42.79 6.33 27.58
C ALA A 2 -42.69 4.88 27.10
N GLY A 3 -43.28 4.59 25.94
CA GLY A 3 -43.19 3.26 25.33
C GLY A 3 -41.72 2.91 25.17
N LYS A 4 -41.31 1.72 25.62
CA LYS A 4 -39.95 1.23 25.40
C LYS A 4 -39.70 1.25 23.88
N GLN A 5 -38.56 1.78 23.45
CA GLN A 5 -38.18 1.91 22.03
C GLN A 5 -36.82 1.26 21.77
N GLY A 6 -36.55 0.89 20.52
CA GLY A 6 -35.27 0.34 20.08
C GLY A 6 -34.85 -0.91 20.85
N LYS A 7 -33.67 -0.86 21.49
CA LYS A 7 -33.06 -2.00 22.20
C LYS A 7 -33.92 -2.50 23.36
N ASP A 8 -34.52 -1.60 24.13
CA ASP A 8 -35.28 -1.96 25.33
C ASP A 8 -36.62 -2.61 24.99
N LEU A 9 -37.21 -2.21 23.85
CA LEU A 9 -38.39 -2.88 23.32
C LEU A 9 -38.04 -4.30 22.89
N ALA A 10 -36.98 -4.47 22.08
CA ALA A 10 -36.53 -5.78 21.61
C ALA A 10 -36.20 -6.73 22.77
N LEU A 11 -35.49 -6.27 23.80
CA LEU A 11 -35.19 -7.06 25.00
C LEU A 11 -36.45 -7.41 25.80
N SER A 12 -37.43 -6.50 25.89
CA SER A 12 -38.70 -6.79 26.56
C SER A 12 -39.52 -7.85 25.82
N MET A 13 -39.51 -7.84 24.48
CA MET A 13 -40.16 -8.86 23.64
C MET A 13 -39.45 -10.22 23.74
N LEU A 14 -38.11 -10.24 23.79
CA LEU A 14 -37.35 -11.48 23.94
C LEU A 14 -37.62 -12.19 25.28
N ARG A 15 -37.99 -11.46 26.35
CA ARG A 15 -38.34 -12.05 27.65
C ARG A 15 -39.66 -12.84 27.64
N THR A 16 -40.58 -12.49 26.74
CA THR A 16 -41.88 -13.17 26.61
C THR A 16 -41.86 -14.32 25.62
N LEU A 17 -40.87 -14.36 24.73
CA LEU A 17 -40.72 -15.38 23.70
C LEU A 17 -40.11 -16.68 24.28
N PRO A 18 -40.34 -17.83 23.64
CA PRO A 18 -39.73 -19.08 24.05
C PRO A 18 -38.20 -18.98 24.04
N ARG A 19 -37.54 -19.82 24.86
CA ARG A 19 -36.08 -19.88 24.93
C ARG A 19 -35.50 -20.11 23.53
N LEU A 20 -34.49 -19.31 23.17
CA LEU A 20 -33.72 -19.51 21.95
C LEU A 20 -33.01 -20.88 22.03
N CYS A 21 -33.35 -21.77 21.10
CA CYS A 21 -32.75 -23.08 20.96
C CYS A 21 -32.34 -23.29 19.49
N LEU A 22 -31.50 -24.29 19.23
CA LEU A 22 -30.98 -24.58 17.88
C LEU A 22 -32.12 -24.76 16.84
N ASN A 23 -33.27 -25.27 17.28
CA ASN A 23 -34.43 -25.52 16.41
C ASN A 23 -35.09 -24.23 15.88
N ASN A 24 -34.93 -23.10 16.59
CA ASN A 24 -35.62 -21.85 16.27
C ASN A 24 -34.70 -20.85 15.54
N ILE A 25 -33.47 -21.26 15.21
CA ILE A 25 -32.53 -20.45 14.44
C ILE A 25 -32.95 -20.48 12.98
N ARG A 26 -33.02 -19.31 12.38
CA ARG A 26 -33.28 -19.13 10.95
C ARG A 26 -32.34 -18.08 10.40
N ASP A 27 -31.94 -18.24 9.15
CA ASP A 27 -31.18 -17.22 8.44
C ASP A 27 -32.03 -15.95 8.29
N ASN A 28 -31.34 -14.81 8.11
CA ASN A 28 -32.02 -13.58 7.75
C ASN A 28 -32.82 -13.79 6.45
N PRO A 29 -34.09 -13.33 6.39
CA PRO A 29 -34.92 -13.54 5.22
C PRO A 29 -34.21 -12.96 3.98
N GLY A 30 -34.04 -13.78 2.95
CA GLY A 30 -33.35 -13.41 1.72
C GLY A 30 -31.84 -13.67 1.69
N ALA A 31 -31.21 -14.03 2.81
CA ALA A 31 -29.79 -14.41 2.83
C ALA A 31 -29.52 -15.68 2.00
N ARG A 32 -30.44 -16.65 2.06
CA ARG A 32 -30.43 -17.83 1.18
C ARG A 32 -31.51 -17.71 0.11
N LYS A 33 -31.09 -17.72 -1.15
CA LYS A 33 -32.01 -17.85 -2.28
C LYS A 33 -32.38 -19.32 -2.45
N PRO A 34 -33.68 -19.67 -2.54
CA PRO A 34 -34.09 -21.05 -2.76
C PRO A 34 -33.58 -21.55 -4.12
N SER A 35 -33.21 -22.83 -4.19
CA SER A 35 -32.78 -23.46 -5.44
C SER A 35 -33.93 -23.45 -6.45
N LYS A 36 -33.71 -22.82 -7.60
CA LYS A 36 -34.66 -22.81 -8.72
C LYS A 36 -34.50 -24.08 -9.55
N ARG A 37 -34.89 -25.23 -8.99
CA ARG A 37 -34.92 -26.49 -9.72
C ARG A 37 -36.28 -26.61 -10.41
N GLY A 38 -36.32 -26.35 -11.72
CA GLY A 38 -37.54 -26.50 -12.50
C GLY A 38 -38.08 -27.93 -12.43
N ARG A 39 -39.31 -28.09 -11.94
CA ARG A 39 -39.99 -29.39 -11.76
C ARG A 39 -41.46 -29.23 -12.10
N GLY A 40 -42.07 -30.29 -12.65
CA GLY A 40 -43.47 -30.28 -13.08
C GLY A 40 -43.77 -29.15 -14.06
N GLN A 41 -44.93 -28.50 -13.89
CA GLN A 41 -45.40 -27.42 -14.75
C GLN A 41 -44.49 -26.17 -14.72
N HIS A 42 -43.78 -25.92 -13.63
CA HIS A 42 -42.91 -24.76 -13.45
C HIS A 42 -41.46 -25.08 -13.85
N GLY A 43 -41.26 -25.33 -15.15
CA GLY A 43 -39.92 -25.53 -15.75
C GLY A 43 -39.40 -26.96 -15.66
N GLY A 44 -40.28 -27.97 -15.57
CA GLY A 44 -39.92 -29.39 -15.54
C GLY A 44 -39.75 -30.08 -16.90
N ASP A 45 -40.33 -29.55 -17.97
CA ASP A 45 -40.26 -30.16 -19.31
C ASP A 45 -38.90 -29.87 -19.97
N LYS A 46 -38.74 -28.68 -20.55
CA LYS A 46 -37.49 -28.28 -21.23
C LYS A 46 -36.43 -27.73 -20.29
N HIS A 47 -36.73 -27.63 -18.99
CA HIS A 47 -35.83 -27.06 -17.97
C HIS A 47 -35.19 -25.70 -18.35
N GLY A 48 -35.88 -24.89 -19.15
CA GLY A 48 -35.37 -23.58 -19.62
C GLY A 48 -34.40 -23.65 -20.82
N ALA A 49 -34.10 -24.84 -21.35
CA ALA A 49 -33.13 -25.03 -22.44
C ALA A 49 -33.71 -24.84 -23.86
N GLY A 50 -35.01 -24.54 -23.98
CA GLY A 50 -35.68 -24.34 -25.26
C GLY A 50 -35.98 -25.64 -26.04
N ASN A 51 -36.20 -25.52 -27.35
CA ASN A 51 -36.60 -26.61 -28.25
C ASN A 51 -35.50 -26.97 -29.24
N LYS A 52 -35.02 -28.23 -29.23
CA LYS A 52 -34.03 -28.79 -30.16
C LYS A 52 -32.76 -27.92 -30.27
N GLY A 53 -31.92 -28.22 -31.25
CA GLY A 53 -30.70 -27.45 -31.52
C GLY A 53 -29.60 -27.61 -30.48
N SER A 54 -28.56 -26.80 -30.64
CA SER A 54 -27.34 -26.84 -29.82
C SER A 54 -27.61 -26.42 -28.37
N GLY A 55 -28.48 -25.43 -28.15
CA GLY A 55 -28.86 -24.96 -26.82
C GLY A 55 -29.54 -26.02 -25.94
N GLN A 56 -30.47 -26.81 -26.50
CA GLN A 56 -31.09 -27.90 -25.74
C GLN A 56 -30.09 -29.03 -25.45
N ARG A 57 -29.22 -29.35 -26.41
CA ARG A 57 -28.22 -30.42 -26.31
C ARG A 57 -26.97 -30.02 -25.50
N GLN A 58 -26.98 -28.82 -24.89
CA GLN A 58 -25.86 -28.25 -24.15
C GLN A 58 -24.55 -28.17 -24.97
N ASN A 59 -24.67 -28.20 -26.30
CA ASN A 59 -23.54 -28.11 -27.21
C ASN A 59 -23.34 -26.64 -27.62
N TYR A 60 -23.06 -25.79 -26.66
CA TYR A 60 -22.88 -24.35 -26.91
C TYR A 60 -21.59 -24.09 -27.70
N MET A 61 -21.65 -23.12 -28.59
CA MET A 61 -20.47 -22.61 -29.26
C MET A 61 -19.59 -21.86 -28.25
N ARG A 62 -18.28 -21.80 -28.50
CA ARG A 62 -17.34 -21.00 -27.71
C ARG A 62 -17.80 -19.54 -27.67
N THR A 63 -17.67 -18.89 -26.51
CA THR A 63 -17.92 -17.45 -26.36
C THR A 63 -17.11 -16.63 -27.37
N GLY A 64 -17.79 -15.75 -28.10
CA GLY A 64 -17.20 -14.95 -29.18
C GLY A 64 -17.19 -15.64 -30.56
N TYR A 65 -17.80 -16.82 -30.72
CA TYR A 65 -18.02 -17.42 -32.03
C TYR A 65 -19.20 -16.75 -32.77
N GLU A 66 -18.96 -16.26 -33.99
CA GLU A 66 -19.94 -15.52 -34.80
C GLU A 66 -20.45 -16.34 -36.00
N THR A 67 -20.75 -17.62 -35.79
CA THR A 67 -21.44 -18.50 -36.76
C THR A 67 -20.79 -18.53 -38.16
N GLY A 68 -19.45 -18.51 -38.20
CA GLY A 68 -18.66 -18.60 -39.44
C GLY A 68 -18.05 -17.29 -39.91
N ASN A 69 -18.49 -16.13 -39.39
CA ASN A 69 -17.82 -14.85 -39.65
C ASN A 69 -16.50 -14.75 -38.88
N THR A 70 -15.62 -13.82 -39.29
CA THR A 70 -14.46 -13.43 -38.49
C THR A 70 -14.95 -12.84 -37.16
N PRO A 71 -14.62 -13.44 -35.99
CA PRO A 71 -15.01 -12.93 -34.69
C PRO A 71 -14.54 -11.51 -34.44
N PHE A 72 -15.33 -10.70 -33.72
CA PHE A 72 -15.00 -9.32 -33.36
C PHE A 72 -13.58 -9.14 -32.83
N TYR A 73 -13.14 -10.00 -31.90
CA TYR A 73 -11.81 -9.90 -31.29
C TYR A 73 -10.64 -10.27 -32.23
N LEU A 74 -10.93 -10.77 -33.44
CA LEU A 74 -9.94 -11.02 -34.50
C LEU A 74 -10.02 -9.99 -35.64
N ARG A 75 -11.07 -9.16 -35.69
CA ARG A 75 -11.22 -8.13 -36.73
C ARG A 75 -10.22 -6.99 -36.58
N PHE A 76 -9.82 -6.69 -35.34
CA PHE A 76 -8.84 -5.66 -35.05
C PHE A 76 -7.42 -6.22 -35.10
N THR A 77 -6.49 -5.38 -35.53
CA THR A 77 -5.05 -5.69 -35.50
C THR A 77 -4.56 -5.79 -34.06
N ARG A 78 -3.50 -6.58 -33.85
CA ARG A 78 -2.88 -6.72 -32.53
C ARG A 78 -2.07 -5.47 -32.19
N GLU A 79 -2.58 -4.67 -31.27
CA GLU A 79 -1.84 -3.57 -30.66
C GLU A 79 -1.23 -4.00 -29.30
N PRO A 80 0.07 -3.77 -29.06
CA PRO A 80 0.78 -4.29 -27.89
C PRO A 80 0.55 -3.46 -26.62
N TYR A 81 -0.69 -3.08 -26.29
CA TYR A 81 -1.04 -2.24 -25.14
C TYR A 81 -0.41 -2.70 -23.81
N TYR A 82 -0.37 -4.02 -23.59
CA TYR A 82 0.15 -4.64 -22.35
C TYR A 82 1.57 -5.21 -22.50
N LYS A 83 2.32 -4.85 -23.55
CA LYS A 83 3.72 -5.31 -23.68
C LYS A 83 4.53 -4.76 -22.50
N GLY A 84 5.17 -5.67 -21.77
CA GLY A 84 5.97 -5.33 -20.59
C GLY A 84 5.17 -4.86 -19.37
N HIS A 85 3.84 -5.02 -19.32
CA HIS A 85 3.05 -4.62 -18.14
C HIS A 85 3.56 -5.29 -16.85
N HIS A 86 3.98 -6.57 -16.95
CA HIS A 86 4.58 -7.31 -15.85
C HIS A 86 6.00 -6.85 -15.47
N LEU A 87 6.60 -5.85 -16.12
CA LEU A 87 7.88 -5.27 -15.69
C LEU A 87 7.69 -3.88 -15.10
N ARG A 88 6.50 -3.28 -15.26
CA ARG A 88 6.21 -1.94 -14.77
C ARG A 88 6.15 -1.97 -13.25
N ARG A 89 6.79 -0.98 -12.63
CA ARG A 89 6.68 -0.71 -11.20
C ARG A 89 5.42 0.12 -10.99
N GLU A 90 4.59 -0.30 -10.06
CA GLU A 90 3.39 0.43 -9.66
C GLU A 90 3.62 1.02 -8.27
N TYR A 91 3.09 2.21 -8.03
CA TYR A 91 3.18 2.88 -6.74
C TYR A 91 1.76 3.27 -6.34
N PRO A 92 1.13 2.57 -5.38
CA PRO A 92 -0.20 2.93 -4.94
C PRO A 92 -0.19 4.35 -4.36
N PRO A 93 -1.14 5.20 -4.77
CA PRO A 93 -1.17 6.59 -4.36
C PRO A 93 -1.55 6.72 -2.87
N LEU A 94 -0.91 7.65 -2.19
CA LEU A 94 -1.24 8.13 -0.85
C LEU A 94 -1.35 9.65 -0.94
N SER A 95 -2.49 10.23 -0.59
CA SER A 95 -2.68 11.68 -0.68
C SER A 95 -2.21 12.40 0.58
N LEU A 96 -1.74 13.65 0.43
CA LEU A 96 -1.42 14.50 1.57
C LEU A 96 -2.62 14.71 2.51
N GLN A 97 -3.85 14.76 1.98
CA GLN A 97 -5.06 14.81 2.80
C GLN A 97 -5.21 13.57 3.69
N THR A 98 -5.01 12.37 3.13
CA THR A 98 -5.06 11.13 3.93
C THR A 98 -3.92 11.09 4.94
N LEU A 99 -2.74 11.56 4.57
CA LEU A 99 -1.60 11.63 5.49
C LEU A 99 -1.88 12.57 6.67
N GLN A 100 -2.43 13.76 6.41
CA GLN A 100 -2.85 14.68 7.47
C GLN A 100 -3.88 14.03 8.40
N MET A 101 -4.89 13.36 7.83
CA MET A 101 -5.88 12.63 8.62
C MET A 101 -5.24 11.55 9.51
N LEU A 102 -4.22 10.83 9.01
CA LEU A 102 -3.49 9.83 9.79
C LEU A 102 -2.72 10.45 10.97
N VAL A 103 -2.13 11.64 10.76
CA VAL A 103 -1.46 12.41 11.79
C VAL A 103 -2.47 12.92 12.83
N ASP A 104 -3.57 13.51 12.40
CA ASP A 104 -4.60 14.07 13.29
C ASP A 104 -5.26 12.98 14.16
N LEU A 105 -5.40 11.75 13.62
CA LEU A 105 -5.90 10.58 14.35
C LEU A 105 -4.83 9.90 15.22
N ASN A 106 -3.60 10.45 15.28
CA ASN A 106 -2.45 9.89 15.98
C ASN A 106 -2.13 8.43 15.57
N ARG A 107 -2.39 8.08 14.31
CA ARG A 107 -1.99 6.77 13.74
C ARG A 107 -0.56 6.79 13.25
N VAL A 108 -0.09 7.95 12.80
CA VAL A 108 1.30 8.21 12.44
C VAL A 108 1.87 9.15 13.48
N ASP A 109 2.95 8.71 14.14
CA ASP A 109 3.68 9.52 15.10
C ASP A 109 4.67 10.42 14.35
N VAL A 110 4.50 11.73 14.51
CA VAL A 110 5.31 12.76 13.85
C VAL A 110 6.63 13.00 14.59
N SER A 111 6.76 12.53 15.84
CA SER A 111 8.00 12.66 16.61
C SER A 111 9.14 11.75 16.11
N LYS A 112 8.85 10.86 15.15
CA LYS A 112 9.80 9.92 14.57
C LYS A 112 9.77 10.01 13.04
N PRO A 113 10.85 9.58 12.36
CA PRO A 113 10.84 9.48 10.90
C PRO A 113 9.72 8.55 10.40
N VAL A 114 8.97 9.02 9.41
CA VAL A 114 7.86 8.31 8.78
C VAL A 114 8.40 7.51 7.60
N ASP A 115 8.55 6.20 7.79
CA ASP A 115 8.96 5.24 6.77
C ASP A 115 7.76 4.45 6.21
N LEU A 116 8.02 3.64 5.18
CA LEU A 116 7.07 2.67 4.66
C LEU A 116 6.49 1.76 5.74
N VAL A 117 7.29 1.34 6.72
CA VAL A 117 6.83 0.49 7.84
C VAL A 117 5.83 1.24 8.72
N SER A 118 6.07 2.51 9.05
CA SER A 118 5.13 3.27 9.87
C SER A 118 3.81 3.51 9.13
N LEU A 119 3.87 3.73 7.80
CA LEU A 119 2.68 3.83 6.95
C LEU A 119 1.89 2.52 6.87
N LEU A 120 2.56 1.38 6.69
CA LEU A 120 1.94 0.06 6.65
C LEU A 120 1.32 -0.33 8.00
N ASN A 121 1.99 -0.01 9.11
CA ASN A 121 1.50 -0.26 10.47
C ASN A 121 0.20 0.48 10.78
N THR A 122 -0.17 1.52 10.03
CA THR A 122 -1.48 2.18 10.18
C THR A 122 -2.66 1.29 9.79
N GLY A 123 -2.41 0.23 9.01
CA GLY A 123 -3.41 -0.70 8.46
C GLY A 123 -4.32 -0.10 7.37
N ILE A 124 -4.14 1.17 7.03
CA ILE A 124 -4.92 1.87 6.00
C ILE A 124 -4.23 1.75 4.64
N TYR A 125 -2.91 1.93 4.63
CA TYR A 125 -2.11 1.78 3.42
C TYR A 125 -1.62 0.34 3.28
N ASN A 126 -1.86 -0.28 2.12
CA ASN A 126 -1.51 -1.68 1.86
C ASN A 126 -0.71 -1.82 0.56
N ILE A 127 0.44 -2.51 0.64
CA ILE A 127 1.31 -2.80 -0.49
C ILE A 127 1.22 -4.28 -0.82
N LYS A 128 1.09 -4.59 -2.11
CA LYS A 128 1.05 -5.98 -2.61
C LYS A 128 2.22 -6.20 -3.55
N VAL A 129 3.23 -6.93 -3.07
CA VAL A 129 4.42 -7.26 -3.86
C VAL A 129 4.07 -8.08 -5.11
N GLU A 130 3.04 -8.95 -5.02
CA GLU A 130 2.53 -9.75 -6.13
C GLU A 130 2.03 -8.90 -7.30
N HIS A 131 1.51 -7.71 -7.00
CA HIS A 131 1.03 -6.72 -7.98
C HIS A 131 2.16 -5.79 -8.45
N LYS A 132 3.42 -6.07 -8.09
CA LYS A 132 4.59 -5.23 -8.45
C LYS A 132 4.52 -3.82 -7.89
N HIS A 133 3.88 -3.69 -6.73
CA HIS A 133 3.91 -2.44 -5.99
C HIS A 133 5.33 -2.23 -5.44
N ALA A 134 6.00 -1.17 -5.88
CA ALA A 134 7.38 -0.87 -5.55
C ALA A 134 7.52 0.14 -4.40
N GLY A 135 6.41 0.61 -3.83
CA GLY A 135 6.39 1.57 -2.72
C GLY A 135 5.19 2.50 -2.78
N VAL A 136 5.31 3.66 -2.14
CA VAL A 136 4.31 4.73 -2.04
C VAL A 136 4.58 5.81 -3.08
N HIS A 137 3.49 6.21 -3.74
CA HIS A 137 3.44 7.46 -4.50
C HIS A 137 2.67 8.49 -3.68
N LEU A 138 3.36 9.53 -3.21
CA LEU A 138 2.72 10.62 -2.48
C LEU A 138 2.12 11.61 -3.48
N THR A 139 0.80 11.84 -3.39
CA THR A 139 0.03 12.72 -4.31
C THR A 139 -0.33 14.05 -3.67
N ASP A 140 -0.53 15.07 -4.49
CA ASP A 140 -0.76 16.48 -4.14
C ASP A 140 -2.18 16.80 -3.66
N GLU A 141 -3.08 15.81 -3.66
CA GLU A 141 -4.44 15.98 -3.15
C GLU A 141 -4.40 16.37 -1.65
N GLY A 142 -4.90 17.57 -1.35
CA GLY A 142 -4.88 18.15 -0.01
C GLY A 142 -3.64 18.99 0.33
N ALA A 143 -2.78 19.32 -0.65
CA ALA A 143 -1.58 20.13 -0.44
C ALA A 143 -1.84 21.48 0.27
N ASP A 144 -2.97 22.15 -0.02
CA ASP A 144 -3.33 23.43 0.60
C ASP A 144 -3.73 23.31 2.08
N THR A 145 -4.29 22.17 2.47
CA THR A 145 -4.76 21.90 3.84
C THR A 145 -3.73 21.25 4.74
N PHE A 146 -2.65 20.72 4.14
CA PHE A 146 -1.60 20.00 4.85
C PHE A 146 -0.83 20.94 5.78
N LYS A 147 -0.66 20.54 7.04
CA LYS A 147 0.00 21.34 8.10
C LYS A 147 1.01 20.55 8.93
N ALA A 148 1.07 19.23 8.75
CA ALA A 148 1.95 18.40 9.55
C ALA A 148 3.43 18.64 9.17
N LYS A 149 4.27 18.83 10.19
CA LYS A 149 5.72 18.94 10.08
C LYS A 149 6.35 17.59 10.38
N LEU A 150 6.84 16.87 9.38
CA LEU A 150 7.35 15.51 9.53
C LEU A 150 8.53 15.21 8.60
N ASN A 151 9.34 14.23 8.98
CA ASN A 151 10.37 13.62 8.12
C ASN A 151 9.76 12.38 7.46
N ILE A 152 9.62 12.35 6.14
CA ILE A 152 9.05 11.21 5.41
C ILE A 152 9.97 10.66 4.34
N GLU A 153 10.03 9.33 4.27
CA GLU A 153 10.68 8.60 3.20
C GLU A 153 9.62 7.90 2.33
N VAL A 154 9.58 8.28 1.05
CA VAL A 154 8.67 7.71 0.04
C VAL A 154 9.45 7.28 -1.18
N GLN A 155 8.85 6.49 -2.07
CA GLN A 155 9.53 5.99 -3.26
C GLN A 155 9.31 6.93 -4.45
N TRP A 156 8.15 7.56 -4.51
CA TRP A 156 7.83 8.54 -5.55
C TRP A 156 7.07 9.72 -4.96
N ALA A 157 7.53 10.93 -5.30
CA ALA A 157 6.87 12.18 -4.97
C ALA A 157 6.89 13.13 -6.17
N SER A 158 5.83 13.92 -6.30
CA SER A 158 5.75 15.00 -7.27
C SER A 158 6.29 16.31 -6.67
N GLU A 159 6.72 17.23 -7.53
CA GLU A 159 7.21 18.54 -7.13
C GLU A 159 6.26 19.34 -6.19
N PRO A 160 4.94 19.46 -6.46
CA PRO A 160 4.04 20.19 -5.56
C PRO A 160 3.90 19.54 -4.18
N VAL A 161 4.05 18.22 -4.08
CA VAL A 161 4.02 17.50 -2.81
C VAL A 161 5.25 17.83 -1.97
N ILE A 162 6.42 17.84 -2.61
CA ILE A 162 7.69 18.22 -1.99
C ILE A 162 7.58 19.67 -1.46
N ALA A 163 7.02 20.57 -2.26
CA ALA A 163 6.74 21.95 -1.86
C ALA A 163 5.88 22.05 -0.59
N ALA A 164 4.77 21.32 -0.57
CA ALA A 164 3.81 21.36 0.53
C ALA A 164 4.41 20.87 1.85
N ILE A 165 5.25 19.84 1.81
CA ILE A 165 5.94 19.31 3.00
C ILE A 165 7.01 20.28 3.49
N GLU A 166 7.87 20.76 2.57
CA GLU A 166 8.97 21.67 2.93
C GLU A 166 8.46 23.04 3.42
N ARG A 167 7.34 23.53 2.87
CA ARG A 167 6.66 24.74 3.33
C ARG A 167 6.26 24.67 4.80
N ASN A 168 5.88 23.49 5.28
CA ASN A 168 5.51 23.27 6.68
C ASN A 168 6.70 22.93 7.58
N GLY A 169 7.94 22.96 7.06
CA GLY A 169 9.14 22.64 7.81
C GLY A 169 9.45 21.15 7.91
N GLY A 170 8.77 20.31 7.13
CA GLY A 170 9.07 18.90 7.01
C GLY A 170 10.25 18.62 6.08
N THR A 171 10.76 17.39 6.15
CA THR A 171 11.77 16.86 5.24
C THR A 171 11.20 15.67 4.47
N ILE A 172 11.50 15.61 3.18
CA ILE A 172 11.12 14.49 2.32
C ILE A 172 12.37 13.90 1.69
N THR A 173 12.42 12.57 1.65
CA THR A 173 13.46 11.82 0.97
C THR A 173 12.82 10.80 0.05
N THR A 174 13.37 10.67 -1.16
CA THR A 174 12.97 9.60 -2.08
C THR A 174 13.98 8.47 -2.07
N ALA A 175 13.55 7.28 -1.69
CA ALA A 175 14.42 6.11 -1.54
C ALA A 175 13.90 4.92 -2.35
N TYR A 176 14.81 4.13 -2.90
CA TYR A 176 14.48 2.94 -3.67
C TYR A 176 14.53 1.69 -2.78
N TYR A 177 13.49 0.85 -2.87
CA TYR A 177 13.48 -0.47 -2.24
C TYR A 177 13.33 -1.57 -3.28
N ASP A 178 14.14 -2.62 -3.15
CA ASP A 178 13.97 -3.83 -3.93
C ASP A 178 12.74 -4.63 -3.51
N THR A 179 12.28 -5.50 -4.40
CA THR A 179 11.17 -6.43 -4.13
C THR A 179 11.42 -7.29 -2.88
N HIS A 180 12.64 -7.76 -2.66
CA HIS A 180 12.99 -8.55 -1.46
C HIS A 180 12.92 -7.70 -0.18
N CYS A 181 13.40 -6.45 -0.24
CA CYS A 181 13.32 -5.52 0.88
C CYS A 181 11.85 -5.15 1.19
N ILE A 182 11.05 -4.87 0.16
CA ILE A 182 9.62 -4.57 0.33
C ILE A 182 8.90 -5.78 0.95
N PHE A 183 9.24 -7.01 0.55
CA PHE A 183 8.67 -8.20 1.15
C PHE A 183 8.94 -8.29 2.66
N ALA A 184 10.15 -7.93 3.10
CA ALA A 184 10.51 -7.85 4.51
C ALA A 184 9.79 -6.71 5.25
N LEU A 185 9.51 -5.58 4.58
CA LEU A 185 8.82 -4.42 5.17
C LEU A 185 7.31 -4.59 5.28
N VAL A 186 6.67 -5.32 4.35
CA VAL A 186 5.21 -5.52 4.33
C VAL A 186 4.71 -6.24 5.58
N ASP A 187 5.45 -7.26 6.03
CA ASP A 187 5.13 -8.02 7.23
C ASP A 187 6.43 -8.32 7.99
N VAL A 188 6.80 -7.35 8.82
CA VAL A 188 8.06 -7.35 9.58
C VAL A 188 8.10 -8.49 10.60
N ASP A 189 6.98 -8.78 11.24
CA ASP A 189 6.88 -9.88 12.22
C ASP A 189 7.11 -11.23 11.52
N LYS A 190 6.46 -11.44 10.38
CA LYS A 190 6.67 -12.65 9.59
C LYS A 190 8.11 -12.77 9.11
N PHE A 191 8.73 -11.68 8.65
CA PHE A 191 10.13 -11.67 8.26
C PHE A 191 11.04 -12.09 9.42
N PHE A 192 10.91 -11.48 10.61
CA PHE A 192 11.78 -11.85 11.73
C PHE A 192 11.53 -13.27 12.27
N THR A 193 10.33 -13.84 12.08
CA THR A 193 10.08 -15.24 12.43
C THR A 193 10.77 -16.26 11.52
N THR A 194 11.20 -15.88 10.31
CA THR A 194 11.95 -16.81 9.44
C THR A 194 13.36 -17.08 9.98
N GLY A 195 13.90 -16.17 10.81
CA GLY A 195 15.27 -16.24 11.33
C GLY A 195 16.33 -15.86 10.30
N GLU A 196 15.93 -15.25 9.17
CA GLU A 196 16.87 -14.72 8.18
C GLU A 196 17.55 -13.43 8.68
N PRO A 197 18.83 -13.19 8.31
CA PRO A 197 19.48 -11.92 8.59
C PRO A 197 18.84 -10.79 7.77
N ILE A 198 18.84 -9.59 8.33
CA ILE A 198 18.31 -8.39 7.64
C ILE A 198 19.05 -8.20 6.31
N PRO A 199 18.36 -8.13 5.17
CA PRO A 199 19.01 -7.93 3.89
C PRO A 199 19.50 -6.48 3.76
N ARG A 200 20.60 -6.30 3.04
CA ARG A 200 20.99 -4.96 2.56
C ARG A 200 20.12 -4.57 1.37
N ARG A 201 19.76 -3.29 1.27
CA ARG A 201 19.11 -2.73 0.08
C ARG A 201 20.09 -2.75 -1.10
N MET A 202 19.64 -3.16 -2.27
CA MET A 202 20.39 -3.01 -3.52
C MET A 202 20.16 -1.61 -4.09
N MET A 203 21.05 -1.23 -4.99
CA MET A 203 20.95 0.03 -5.71
C MET A 203 19.80 0.00 -6.73
N PRO A 204 19.21 1.16 -7.05
CA PRO A 204 18.21 1.27 -8.09
C PRO A 204 18.78 0.82 -9.44
N PRO A 205 17.97 0.14 -10.26
CA PRO A 205 18.32 -0.16 -11.65
C PRO A 205 18.49 1.13 -12.47
N THR A 206 19.18 0.99 -13.61
CA THR A 206 19.57 2.12 -14.47
C THR A 206 18.39 2.96 -14.97
N ASP A 207 17.19 2.39 -15.03
CA ASP A 207 15.98 3.09 -15.50
C ASP A 207 15.43 4.09 -14.49
N CYS A 208 15.67 3.92 -13.19
CA CYS A 208 15.26 4.86 -12.15
C CYS A 208 16.42 5.49 -11.38
N LEU A 209 17.67 5.12 -11.67
CA LEU A 209 18.86 5.66 -11.02
C LEU A 209 18.90 7.20 -11.08
N GLU A 210 18.62 7.79 -12.23
CA GLU A 210 18.59 9.26 -12.41
C GLU A 210 17.59 9.94 -11.47
N TYR A 211 16.43 9.32 -11.24
CA TYR A 211 15.41 9.84 -10.32
C TYR A 211 15.92 9.88 -8.87
N TYR A 212 16.62 8.85 -8.41
CA TYR A 212 17.12 8.78 -7.03
C TYR A 212 18.46 9.48 -6.81
N MET A 213 19.16 9.88 -7.88
CA MET A 213 20.35 10.73 -7.82
C MET A 213 20.02 12.23 -7.93
N SER A 214 18.82 12.58 -8.40
CA SER A 214 18.45 13.98 -8.60
C SER A 214 18.14 14.70 -7.28
N ALA A 215 18.70 15.90 -7.12
CA ALA A 215 18.41 16.77 -5.99
C ALA A 215 16.98 17.33 -6.04
N ALA A 216 16.42 17.51 -7.25
CA ALA A 216 15.06 18.05 -7.44
C ALA A 216 13.98 17.11 -6.86
N THR A 217 14.20 15.81 -6.92
CA THR A 217 13.31 14.77 -6.39
C THR A 217 13.63 14.37 -4.95
N ARG A 218 14.64 15.02 -4.33
CA ARG A 218 15.16 14.72 -2.99
C ARG A 218 15.64 13.26 -2.89
N GLY A 219 16.30 12.80 -3.95
CA GLY A 219 16.87 11.46 -4.02
C GLY A 219 17.86 11.17 -2.90
N TYR A 220 17.78 9.98 -2.31
CA TYR A 220 18.68 9.57 -1.23
C TYR A 220 20.15 9.43 -1.65
N LEU A 221 20.44 9.34 -2.96
CA LEU A 221 21.79 9.31 -3.52
C LEU A 221 22.26 10.68 -4.02
N ALA A 222 21.46 11.73 -3.86
CA ALA A 222 21.78 13.08 -4.31
C ALA A 222 22.77 13.77 -3.38
N ASP A 223 23.57 14.68 -3.94
CA ASP A 223 24.48 15.53 -3.17
C ASP A 223 23.71 16.43 -2.20
N PRO A 224 23.97 16.38 -0.87
CA PRO A 224 23.24 17.18 0.11
C PRO A 224 23.28 18.69 -0.14
N GLU A 225 24.41 19.21 -0.63
CA GLU A 225 24.55 20.62 -0.98
C GLU A 225 23.65 21.04 -2.14
N GLN A 226 23.49 20.17 -3.14
CA GLN A 226 22.59 20.42 -4.27
C GLN A 226 21.14 20.37 -3.82
N VAL A 227 20.78 19.43 -2.94
CA VAL A 227 19.44 19.38 -2.33
C VAL A 227 19.12 20.69 -1.61
N SER A 228 20.06 21.25 -0.84
CA SER A 228 19.84 22.54 -0.18
C SER A 228 19.58 23.69 -1.17
N LYS A 229 20.26 23.70 -2.32
CA LYS A 229 20.03 24.70 -3.37
C LYS A 229 18.65 24.53 -4.02
N GLU A 230 18.26 23.29 -4.33
CA GLU A 230 16.95 22.98 -4.92
C GLU A 230 15.78 23.31 -3.99
N ARG A 231 15.97 23.22 -2.67
CA ARG A 231 14.98 23.69 -1.69
C ARG A 231 14.72 25.19 -1.80
N LEU A 232 15.77 25.97 -1.98
CA LEU A 232 15.68 27.42 -2.17
C LEU A 232 14.99 27.76 -3.50
N VAL A 233 15.38 27.09 -4.60
CA VAL A 233 14.76 27.27 -5.92
C VAL A 233 13.26 26.94 -5.87
N LEU A 234 12.90 25.85 -5.21
CA LEU A 234 11.51 25.41 -5.11
C LEU A 234 10.68 26.37 -4.23
N ALA A 235 11.25 26.87 -3.12
CA ALA A 235 10.63 27.90 -2.29
C ALA A 235 10.36 29.19 -3.08
N GLN A 236 11.31 29.63 -3.92
CA GLN A 236 11.13 30.78 -4.81
C GLN A 236 10.04 30.52 -5.87
N LYS A 237 9.99 29.32 -6.45
CA LYS A 237 9.02 28.94 -7.48
C LYS A 237 7.58 28.92 -6.96
N TYR A 238 7.36 28.35 -5.77
CA TYR A 238 6.03 28.24 -5.16
C TYR A 238 5.67 29.41 -4.24
N GLY A 239 6.61 30.34 -4.01
CA GLY A 239 6.36 31.59 -3.30
C GLY A 239 6.15 31.42 -1.79
N TYR A 240 6.93 30.57 -1.13
CA TYR A 240 6.94 30.44 0.32
C TYR A 240 8.33 30.72 0.91
N GLU A 241 8.36 31.18 2.16
CA GLU A 241 9.62 31.34 2.89
C GLU A 241 10.10 29.98 3.37
N LEU A 242 11.35 29.61 3.03
CA LEU A 242 11.91 28.33 3.42
C LEU A 242 12.19 28.33 4.94
N PRO A 243 11.53 27.48 5.74
CA PRO A 243 11.81 27.37 7.16
C PRO A 243 13.22 26.82 7.39
N LYS A 244 13.93 27.44 8.34
CA LYS A 244 15.28 27.02 8.73
C LYS A 244 15.20 25.84 9.69
N ILE A 245 15.47 24.65 9.17
CA ILE A 245 15.46 23.42 9.97
C ILE A 245 16.49 23.48 11.12
N GLU A 246 17.61 24.17 10.93
CA GLU A 246 18.67 24.28 11.95
C GLU A 246 18.21 24.95 13.26
N GLU A 247 17.20 25.82 13.18
CA GLU A 247 16.66 26.54 14.34
C GLU A 247 15.53 25.76 15.03
N ASP A 248 15.07 24.65 14.44
CA ASP A 248 13.99 23.84 14.98
C ASP A 248 14.45 22.89 16.11
N PRO A 249 13.63 22.69 17.15
CA PRO A 249 13.97 21.77 18.25
C PRO A 249 14.06 20.30 17.79
N ASP A 250 13.35 19.94 16.72
CA ASP A 250 13.30 18.57 16.16
C ASP A 250 14.34 18.34 15.05
N TYR A 251 15.39 19.18 14.99
CA TYR A 251 16.42 19.12 13.93
C TYR A 251 17.04 17.73 13.75
N GLU A 252 17.39 17.06 14.85
CA GLU A 252 18.00 15.72 14.81
C GLU A 252 17.10 14.70 14.10
N MET A 253 15.79 14.72 14.39
CA MET A 253 14.81 13.84 13.77
C MET A 253 14.58 14.17 12.30
N LEU A 254 14.53 15.46 11.95
CA LEU A 254 14.31 15.92 10.57
C LEU A 254 15.50 15.62 9.65
N MET A 255 16.71 15.56 10.21
CA MET A 255 17.92 15.26 9.49
C MET A 255 18.28 13.77 9.50
N GLU A 256 17.62 12.96 10.35
CA GLU A 256 17.80 11.52 10.40
C GLU A 256 17.47 10.87 9.04
N ARG A 257 18.43 10.15 8.49
CA ARG A 257 18.31 9.41 7.23
C ARG A 257 18.92 8.03 7.40
N LYS A 258 18.31 7.03 6.77
CA LYS A 258 18.92 5.70 6.67
C LYS A 258 20.13 5.74 5.76
N ASP A 259 21.10 4.88 6.04
CA ASP A 259 22.14 4.59 5.06
C ASP A 259 21.51 4.01 3.79
N PRO A 260 22.07 4.27 2.59
CA PRO A 260 21.58 3.75 1.32
C PRO A 260 21.32 2.24 1.30
N ARG A 261 22.04 1.47 2.12
CA ARG A 261 21.94 0.01 2.24
C ARG A 261 21.12 -0.49 3.41
N GLN A 262 20.79 0.38 4.35
CA GLN A 262 20.11 0.03 5.59
C GLN A 262 18.61 -0.08 5.37
N LEU A 263 17.97 -1.14 5.88
CA LEU A 263 16.54 -1.38 5.68
C LEU A 263 15.64 -0.76 6.77
N PHE A 264 16.03 -0.87 8.04
CA PHE A 264 15.24 -0.40 9.18
C PHE A 264 16.06 0.63 9.97
N TYR A 265 15.40 1.62 10.56
CA TYR A 265 16.05 2.54 11.49
C TYR A 265 16.61 1.78 12.71
N GLY A 266 17.87 2.04 13.06
CA GLY A 266 18.55 1.44 14.21
C GLY A 266 18.96 -0.03 14.08
N LEU A 267 18.66 -0.69 12.95
CA LEU A 267 19.10 -2.06 12.66
C LEU A 267 19.94 -2.09 11.39
N GLU A 268 21.13 -2.68 11.48
CA GLU A 268 22.05 -2.81 10.35
C GLU A 268 21.80 -4.11 9.56
N PRO A 269 22.15 -4.13 8.27
CA PRO A 269 22.09 -5.36 7.48
C PRO A 269 23.02 -6.44 8.07
N GLY A 270 22.60 -7.70 7.96
CA GLY A 270 23.33 -8.85 8.49
C GLY A 270 23.03 -9.20 9.95
N TRP A 271 22.32 -8.34 10.69
CA TRP A 271 21.85 -8.67 12.04
C TRP A 271 20.67 -9.64 11.97
N VAL A 272 20.60 -10.58 12.91
CA VAL A 272 19.47 -11.51 13.07
C VAL A 272 18.74 -11.15 14.35
N VAL A 273 17.43 -10.90 14.25
CA VAL A 273 16.59 -10.52 15.40
C VAL A 273 15.85 -11.75 15.91
N SER A 274 16.10 -12.15 17.17
CA SER A 274 15.31 -13.17 17.87
C SER A 274 14.18 -12.51 18.64
N LEU A 275 12.95 -12.65 18.15
CA LEU A 275 11.76 -12.14 18.83
C LEU A 275 11.49 -12.88 20.16
N LYS A 276 11.82 -14.18 20.23
CA LYS A 276 11.61 -15.00 21.42
C LYS A 276 12.50 -14.58 22.58
N ASP A 277 13.77 -14.37 22.31
CA ASP A 277 14.77 -14.04 23.32
C ASP A 277 14.96 -12.53 23.50
N ARG A 278 14.28 -11.72 22.66
CA ARG A 278 14.43 -10.26 22.57
C ARG A 278 15.89 -9.83 22.42
N ALA A 279 16.62 -10.57 21.58
CA ALA A 279 18.06 -10.41 21.39
C ALA A 279 18.38 -10.15 19.92
N ILE A 280 19.44 -9.37 19.69
CA ILE A 280 19.97 -9.10 18.36
C ILE A 280 21.32 -9.80 18.25
N LEU A 281 21.43 -10.71 17.27
CA LEU A 281 22.66 -11.44 16.98
C LEU A 281 23.40 -10.70 15.88
N LYS A 282 24.64 -10.28 16.18
CA LYS A 282 25.51 -9.57 15.24
C LYS A 282 26.52 -10.53 14.60
N PRO A 283 26.86 -10.36 13.32
CA PRO A 283 27.85 -11.20 12.65
C PRO A 283 29.23 -11.00 13.27
N LYS A 284 29.86 -12.10 13.71
CA LYS A 284 31.21 -12.08 14.31
C LYS A 284 32.32 -12.15 13.28
N ALA A 285 32.13 -12.95 12.23
CA ALA A 285 33.15 -13.19 11.21
C ALA A 285 33.36 -11.95 10.35
N ASP A 286 34.63 -11.59 10.12
CA ASP A 286 34.97 -10.32 9.47
C ASP A 286 34.54 -10.28 7.99
N TYR A 287 34.61 -11.40 7.28
CA TYR A 287 34.10 -11.49 5.90
C TYR A 287 32.59 -11.20 5.79
N LEU A 288 31.80 -11.53 6.82
CA LEU A 288 30.36 -11.21 6.83
C LEU A 288 30.13 -9.72 7.10
N LYS A 289 30.91 -9.12 8.02
CA LYS A 289 30.84 -7.69 8.27
C LYS A 289 31.19 -6.90 7.01
N GLU A 290 32.28 -7.28 6.34
CA GLU A 290 32.68 -6.70 5.06
C GLU A 290 31.57 -6.89 4.02
N PHE A 291 31.01 -8.09 3.89
CA PHE A 291 29.93 -8.34 2.93
C PHE A 291 28.69 -7.47 3.16
N TYR A 292 28.24 -7.28 4.41
CA TYR A 292 27.04 -6.49 4.71
C TYR A 292 27.28 -4.97 4.74
N ALA A 293 28.51 -4.54 5.01
CA ALA A 293 28.91 -3.13 4.91
C ALA A 293 29.17 -2.68 3.47
N SER A 294 29.65 -3.60 2.62
CA SER A 294 30.00 -3.35 1.21
C SER A 294 28.83 -3.24 0.28
#